data_AF-A0A317DR80-F1
#
_entry.id   AF-A0A317DR80-F1
#
_cell.length_a   1.000
_cell.length_b   1.000
_cell.length_c   1.000
_cell.angle_alpha   90.00
_cell.angle_beta   90.00
_cell.angle_gamma   90.00
#
_symmetry.space_group_name_H-M   'P 1'
#
loop_
_entity.id
_entity.type
_entity.pdbx_description
1 polymer ?
#
loop_
_entity_poly.entity_id
_entity_poly.type
_entity_poly.pdbx_seq_one_letter_code
_entity_poly.pdbx_strand_id
1 'polypeptide(L)'
;MTYPTHGRTWWGKAWVEALTARARLDPDRLIHGRAYVRGNRVHDLVITPGAVGALVSGGGPRPYSVIINVPVLDAAGWARVFEAMSAQVGHVAALLAGDLAPGVGAELDLLPGAGDLRCVCSCPDQAELCKHAAAVCYLTADLLDADPFAVLLLRGRMRDEVLDALRDRRQSAWTPPSGMLAREAFLRPVAPLPPPAPPPAQPGVPVPLRAAPPAAAGITSAEIARLAADAAARAWELLGAAVTAGDVLLGTLGGVDPAAEGLVVDAEFSADLTQ
;
A
#
# COMPACT_ATOMS: atom_id res chain seq x y z
N MET A 1 -12.80 27.82 -2.98
CA MET A 1 -12.18 26.57 -3.44
C MET A 1 -10.67 26.70 -3.30
N THR A 2 -10.11 26.11 -2.26
CA THR A 2 -8.66 26.04 -2.04
C THR A 2 -8.12 24.98 -2.98
N TYR A 3 -7.32 25.36 -3.97
CA TYR A 3 -6.72 24.41 -4.91
C TYR A 3 -5.73 23.50 -4.16
N PRO A 4 -5.61 22.22 -4.56
CA PRO A 4 -4.68 21.30 -3.93
C PRO A 4 -3.26 21.85 -4.03
N THR A 5 -2.54 21.78 -2.92
CA THR A 5 -1.10 22.01 -2.87
C THR A 5 -0.40 20.91 -3.67
N HIS A 6 0.44 21.26 -4.64
CA HIS A 6 1.32 20.29 -5.31
C HIS A 6 2.30 19.68 -4.32
N GLY A 7 2.56 18.37 -4.42
CA GLY A 7 3.44 17.67 -3.48
C GLY A 7 2.74 17.41 -2.14
N ARG A 8 1.68 16.61 -2.17
CA ARG A 8 0.90 16.20 -1.00
C ARG A 8 1.58 15.05 -0.26
N THR A 9 2.15 14.14 -1.03
CA THR A 9 2.90 12.98 -0.56
C THR A 9 4.35 13.36 -0.28
N TRP A 10 5.09 12.55 0.49
CA TRP A 10 6.49 12.89 0.77
C TRP A 10 7.33 12.88 -0.52
N TRP A 11 6.99 12.03 -1.50
CA TRP A 11 7.71 11.98 -2.77
C TRP A 11 7.33 13.11 -3.72
N GLY A 12 6.06 13.52 -3.74
CA GLY A 12 5.65 14.74 -4.45
C GLY A 12 6.31 15.99 -3.85
N LYS A 13 6.46 16.06 -2.52
CA LYS A 13 7.22 17.16 -1.86
C LYS A 13 8.66 17.19 -2.31
N ALA A 14 9.36 16.07 -2.27
CA ALA A 14 10.76 15.99 -2.73
C ALA A 14 10.91 16.39 -4.21
N TRP A 15 9.97 16.04 -5.08
CA TRP A 15 9.95 16.53 -6.45
C TRP A 15 9.79 18.05 -6.55
N VAL A 16 8.85 18.63 -5.80
CA VAL A 16 8.64 20.10 -5.75
C VAL A 16 9.84 20.81 -5.14
N GLU A 17 10.52 20.20 -4.17
CA GLU A 17 11.76 20.70 -3.60
C GLU A 17 12.89 20.71 -4.64
N ALA A 18 13.03 19.64 -5.44
CA ALA A 18 13.99 19.60 -6.55
C ALA A 18 13.71 20.69 -7.59
N LEU A 19 12.45 20.90 -7.97
CA LEU A 19 12.02 22.00 -8.84
C LEU A 19 12.37 23.37 -8.23
N THR A 20 12.07 23.57 -6.95
CA THR A 20 12.30 24.84 -6.25
C THR A 20 13.79 25.13 -6.14
N ALA A 21 14.60 24.11 -5.84
CA ALA A 21 16.04 24.22 -5.80
C ALA A 21 16.64 24.54 -7.18
N ARG A 22 16.06 24.04 -8.27
CA ARG A 22 16.45 24.41 -9.64
C ARG A 22 16.13 25.87 -9.97
N ALA A 23 15.02 26.39 -9.48
CA ALA A 23 14.58 27.77 -9.71
C ALA A 23 15.24 28.82 -8.78
N ARG A 24 16.28 28.47 -8.01
CA ARG A 24 16.88 29.36 -6.99
C ARG A 24 17.30 30.72 -7.53
N LEU A 25 17.75 30.79 -8.79
CA LEU A 25 18.21 32.04 -9.41
C LEU A 25 17.06 32.93 -9.91
N ASP A 26 15.88 32.37 -10.16
CA ASP A 26 14.70 33.09 -10.65
C ASP A 26 13.40 32.44 -10.14
N PRO A 27 13.03 32.70 -8.86
CA PRO A 27 11.86 32.07 -8.24
C PRO A 27 10.52 32.50 -8.86
N ASP A 28 10.47 33.64 -9.55
CA ASP A 28 9.25 34.16 -10.18
C ASP A 28 8.75 33.24 -11.30
N ARG A 29 9.65 32.45 -11.90
CA ARG A 29 9.30 31.38 -12.85
C ARG A 29 8.34 30.37 -12.25
N LEU A 30 8.45 30.08 -10.96
CA LEU A 30 7.55 29.17 -10.26
C LEU A 30 6.15 29.78 -10.07
N ILE A 31 6.07 31.07 -9.77
CA ILE A 31 4.79 31.79 -9.65
C ILE A 31 4.05 31.73 -10.99
N HIS A 32 4.75 32.03 -12.08
CA HIS A 32 4.19 31.95 -13.42
C HIS A 32 3.84 30.52 -13.83
N GLY A 33 4.67 29.53 -13.50
CA GLY A 33 4.37 28.12 -13.74
C GLY A 33 3.06 27.68 -13.09
N ARG A 34 2.86 28.03 -11.80
CA ARG A 34 1.58 27.77 -11.11
C ARG A 34 0.40 28.48 -11.77
N ALA A 35 0.59 29.68 -12.31
CA ALA A 35 -0.47 30.39 -13.04
C ALA A 35 -0.88 29.64 -14.33
N TYR A 36 0.05 28.99 -15.02
CA TYR A 36 -0.24 28.18 -16.20
C TYR A 36 -1.02 26.90 -15.86
N VAL A 37 -0.65 26.23 -14.77
CA VAL A 37 -1.42 25.08 -14.25
C VAL A 37 -2.84 25.50 -13.90
N ARG A 38 -3.01 26.60 -13.15
CA ARG A 38 -4.35 27.15 -12.80
C ARG A 38 -5.17 27.54 -14.02
N GLY A 39 -4.52 27.98 -15.09
CA GLY A 39 -5.19 28.32 -16.35
C GLY A 39 -5.51 27.12 -17.23
N ASN A 40 -5.30 25.87 -16.75
CA ASN A 40 -5.48 24.63 -17.51
C ASN A 40 -4.76 24.64 -18.87
N ARG A 41 -3.52 25.14 -18.88
CA ARG A 41 -2.74 25.37 -20.11
C ARG A 41 -1.80 24.23 -20.49
N VAL A 42 -1.75 23.17 -19.70
CA VAL A 42 -0.90 22.00 -19.96
C VAL A 42 -1.79 20.88 -20.46
N HIS A 43 -1.39 20.26 -21.55
CA HIS A 43 -2.14 19.26 -22.28
C HIS A 43 -1.22 18.07 -22.60
N ASP A 44 -1.83 16.91 -22.81
CA ASP A 44 -1.15 15.69 -23.27
C ASP A 44 0.11 15.35 -22.46
N LEU A 45 0.03 15.48 -21.13
CA LEU A 45 1.14 15.13 -20.25
C LEU A 45 1.28 13.61 -20.21
N VAL A 46 2.44 13.12 -20.64
CA VAL A 46 2.79 11.70 -20.65
C VAL A 46 4.10 11.49 -19.89
N ILE A 47 4.11 10.48 -19.02
CA ILE A 47 5.31 10.01 -18.33
C ILE A 47 5.80 8.75 -19.05
N THR A 48 7.10 8.73 -19.35
CA THR A 48 7.82 7.60 -19.95
C THR A 48 9.09 7.33 -19.14
N PRO A 49 9.74 6.17 -19.32
CA PRO A 49 11.05 5.92 -18.75
C PRO A 49 12.05 7.07 -18.97
N GLY A 50 12.42 7.76 -17.89
CA GLY A 50 13.39 8.85 -17.91
C GLY A 50 12.91 10.19 -18.46
N ALA A 51 11.63 10.34 -18.82
CA ALA A 51 11.14 11.60 -19.37
C ALA A 51 9.65 11.88 -19.11
N VAL A 52 9.33 13.17 -18.97
CA VAL A 52 7.96 13.69 -18.98
C VAL A 52 7.79 14.61 -20.17
N GLY A 53 6.84 14.31 -21.05
CA GLY A 53 6.48 15.14 -22.20
C GLY A 53 5.13 15.81 -21.99
N ALA A 54 4.95 17.04 -22.48
CA ALA A 54 3.65 17.73 -22.50
C ALA A 54 3.62 18.85 -23.54
N LEU A 55 2.40 19.29 -23.88
CA LEU A 55 2.15 20.50 -24.66
C LEU A 55 1.63 21.62 -23.76
N VAL A 56 2.15 22.83 -23.92
CA VAL A 56 1.75 23.98 -23.09
C VAL A 56 1.26 25.14 -23.95
N SER A 57 -0.02 25.47 -23.80
CA SER A 57 -0.64 26.64 -24.43
C SER A 57 -0.08 27.93 -23.82
N GLY A 58 0.46 28.80 -24.66
CA GLY A 58 1.05 30.07 -24.23
C GLY A 58 0.61 31.23 -25.11
N GLY A 59 1.42 32.29 -25.18
CA GLY A 59 1.09 33.48 -25.98
C GLY A 59 1.22 33.29 -27.50
N GLY A 60 1.79 32.17 -27.96
CA GLY A 60 1.95 31.87 -29.38
C GLY A 60 0.73 31.15 -29.97
N PRO A 61 0.60 31.09 -31.32
CA PRO A 61 -0.52 30.44 -31.99
C PRO A 61 -0.51 28.91 -31.89
N ARG A 62 0.63 28.31 -31.56
CA ARG A 62 0.79 26.86 -31.35
C ARG A 62 1.27 26.57 -29.92
N PRO A 63 0.82 25.48 -29.27
CA PRO A 63 1.36 25.05 -27.99
C PRO A 63 2.86 24.79 -28.06
N TYR A 64 3.57 25.07 -26.96
CA TYR A 64 4.99 24.77 -26.82
C TYR A 64 5.19 23.32 -26.39
N SER A 65 6.12 22.62 -27.03
CA SER A 65 6.55 21.30 -26.59
C SER A 65 7.46 21.43 -25.39
N VAL A 66 7.22 20.65 -24.34
CA VAL A 66 8.03 20.60 -23.13
C VAL A 66 8.44 19.15 -22.88
N ILE A 67 9.73 18.94 -22.60
CA ILE A 67 10.29 17.65 -22.21
C ILE A 67 11.12 17.88 -20.95
N ILE A 68 10.84 17.12 -19.89
CA ILE A 68 11.63 17.07 -18.65
C ILE A 68 12.34 15.72 -18.63
N ASN A 69 13.65 15.71 -18.83
CA ASN A 69 14.44 14.48 -18.75
C ASN A 69 14.91 14.28 -17.31
N VAL A 70 14.84 13.04 -16.85
CA VAL A 70 15.25 12.59 -15.52
C VAL A 70 16.13 11.35 -15.69
N PRO A 71 17.28 11.23 -15.01
CA PRO A 71 18.10 10.03 -15.07
C PRO A 71 17.29 8.79 -14.67
N VAL A 72 17.56 7.66 -15.33
CA VAL A 72 17.02 6.36 -14.93
C VAL A 72 18.00 5.67 -14.00
N LEU A 73 17.49 4.78 -13.15
CA LEU A 73 18.34 3.92 -12.33
C LEU A 73 18.94 2.80 -13.21
N ASP A 74 20.19 2.47 -12.96
CA ASP A 74 20.84 1.31 -13.56
C ASP A 74 20.38 0.00 -12.89
N ALA A 75 20.87 -1.14 -13.37
CA ALA A 75 20.50 -2.45 -12.82
C ALA A 75 20.84 -2.58 -11.33
N ALA A 76 21.97 -2.01 -10.89
CA ALA A 76 22.39 -2.03 -9.49
C ALA A 76 21.48 -1.16 -8.60
N GLY A 77 21.09 0.03 -9.08
CA GLY A 77 20.12 0.90 -8.42
C GLY A 77 18.77 0.21 -8.27
N TRP A 78 18.27 -0.40 -9.33
CA TRP A 78 17.02 -1.17 -9.27
C TRP A 78 17.09 -2.38 -8.34
N ALA A 79 18.23 -3.09 -8.30
CA ALA A 79 18.43 -4.17 -7.34
C ALA A 79 18.26 -3.67 -5.89
N ARG A 80 18.89 -2.54 -5.53
CA ARG A 80 18.73 -1.95 -4.18
C ARG A 80 17.29 -1.55 -3.88
N VAL A 81 16.59 -0.96 -4.85
CA VAL A 81 15.17 -0.59 -4.70
C VAL A 81 14.32 -1.81 -4.41
N PHE A 82 14.50 -2.89 -5.17
CA PHE A 82 13.76 -4.12 -4.92
C PHE A 82 14.10 -4.76 -3.58
N GLU A 83 15.38 -4.77 -3.17
CA GLU A 83 15.76 -5.26 -1.84
C GLU A 83 15.04 -4.47 -0.72
N ALA A 84 15.03 -3.13 -0.79
CA ALA A 84 14.34 -2.30 0.20
C ALA A 84 12.81 -2.50 0.19
N MET A 85 12.21 -2.68 -0.98
CA MET A 85 10.78 -3.02 -1.11
C MET A 85 10.48 -4.41 -0.55
N SER A 86 11.34 -5.41 -0.77
CA SER A 86 11.12 -6.78 -0.28
C SER A 86 11.50 -6.98 1.18
N ALA A 87 12.28 -6.06 1.78
CA ALA A 87 12.72 -6.15 3.17
C ALA A 87 11.56 -6.25 4.17
N GLN A 88 10.39 -5.67 3.84
CA GLN A 88 9.19 -5.76 4.66
C GLN A 88 7.95 -5.95 3.79
N VAL A 89 7.10 -6.92 4.15
CA VAL A 89 5.82 -7.17 3.46
C VAL A 89 4.94 -5.91 3.43
N GLY A 90 5.04 -5.07 4.46
CA GLY A 90 4.34 -3.78 4.54
C GLY A 90 4.69 -2.79 3.43
N HIS A 91 5.93 -2.79 2.92
CA HIS A 91 6.33 -1.87 1.84
C HIS A 91 5.65 -2.23 0.51
N VAL A 92 5.60 -3.51 0.17
CA VAL A 92 4.89 -3.98 -1.04
C VAL A 92 3.38 -3.74 -0.90
N ALA A 93 2.81 -3.99 0.28
CA ALA A 93 1.39 -3.73 0.54
C ALA A 93 1.06 -2.23 0.40
N ALA A 94 1.91 -1.34 0.93
CA ALA A 94 1.77 0.10 0.77
C ALA A 94 1.82 0.51 -0.72
N LEU A 95 2.79 0.00 -1.48
CA LEU A 95 2.91 0.28 -2.92
C LEU A 95 1.65 -0.12 -3.69
N LEU A 96 1.10 -1.30 -3.40
CA LEU A 96 -0.15 -1.78 -4.01
C LEU A 96 -1.37 -0.93 -3.59
N ALA A 97 -1.34 -0.34 -2.40
CA ALA A 97 -2.34 0.60 -1.92
C ALA A 97 -2.15 2.04 -2.45
N GLY A 98 -1.17 2.27 -3.34
CA GLY A 98 -0.89 3.59 -3.90
C GLY A 98 -0.04 4.49 -3.00
N ASP A 99 0.71 3.91 -2.06
CA ASP A 99 1.62 4.63 -1.16
C ASP A 99 3.08 4.19 -1.33
N LEU A 100 4.03 5.11 -1.23
CA LEU A 100 5.45 4.79 -1.27
C LEU A 100 6.02 4.92 0.14
N ALA A 101 6.51 3.82 0.72
CA ALA A 101 7.11 3.88 2.05
C ALA A 101 8.39 4.76 2.03
N PRO A 102 8.56 5.73 2.97
CA PRO A 102 9.75 6.59 3.01
C PRO A 102 11.08 5.82 3.02
N GLY A 103 11.13 4.67 3.72
CA GLY A 103 12.31 3.80 3.80
C GLY A 103 12.68 3.10 2.47
N VAL A 104 11.82 3.14 1.45
CA VAL A 104 12.13 2.61 0.11
C VAL A 104 12.76 3.69 -0.78
N GLY A 105 12.35 4.95 -0.63
CA GLY A 105 12.69 5.98 -1.63
C GLY A 105 13.68 7.05 -1.17
N ALA A 106 13.72 7.40 0.12
CA ALA A 106 14.59 8.48 0.62
C ALA A 106 16.07 8.09 0.66
N GLU A 107 16.37 6.80 0.85
CA GLU A 107 17.75 6.31 1.03
C GLU A 107 18.40 5.83 -0.29
N LEU A 108 17.64 5.74 -1.38
CA LEU A 108 18.06 5.06 -2.62
C LEU A 108 18.14 5.96 -3.85
N ASP A 109 18.15 7.29 -3.67
CA ASP A 109 18.11 8.28 -4.77
C ASP A 109 16.99 7.98 -5.79
N LEU A 110 15.85 7.50 -5.29
CA LEU A 110 14.71 7.17 -6.14
C LEU A 110 14.05 8.45 -6.69
N LEU A 111 14.13 9.54 -5.94
CA LEU A 111 13.60 10.84 -6.34
C LEU A 111 14.72 11.73 -6.88
N PRO A 112 14.47 12.46 -7.98
CA PRO A 112 15.48 13.30 -8.59
C PRO A 112 15.83 14.51 -7.73
N GLY A 113 17.10 14.90 -7.75
CA GLY A 113 17.57 16.18 -7.23
C GLY A 113 17.38 17.34 -8.22
N ALA A 114 17.75 18.55 -7.81
CA ALA A 114 17.61 19.76 -8.65
C ALA A 114 18.36 19.67 -10.00
N GLY A 115 19.54 19.03 -9.99
CA GLY A 115 20.38 18.83 -11.17
C GLY A 115 19.85 17.77 -12.13
N ASP A 116 18.94 16.91 -11.67
CA ASP A 116 18.40 15.81 -12.44
C ASP A 116 17.25 16.23 -13.36
N LEU A 117 16.56 17.33 -13.05
CA LEU A 117 15.42 17.83 -13.83
C LEU A 117 15.88 18.64 -15.05
N ARG A 118 16.27 17.98 -16.14
CA ARG A 118 16.73 18.66 -17.35
C ARG A 118 15.56 19.06 -18.24
N CYS A 119 15.27 20.36 -18.26
CA CYS A 119 14.11 20.92 -18.94
C CYS A 119 14.46 21.36 -20.36
N VAL A 120 13.69 20.92 -21.35
CA VAL A 120 13.75 21.39 -22.74
C VAL A 120 12.37 21.91 -23.12
N CYS A 121 12.30 23.15 -23.61
CA CYS A 121 11.05 23.75 -24.06
C CYS A 121 11.25 24.44 -25.41
N SER A 122 10.27 24.32 -26.30
CA SER A 122 10.31 24.97 -27.62
C SER A 122 9.95 26.47 -27.58
N CYS A 123 9.83 27.08 -26.40
CA CYS A 123 9.54 28.50 -26.26
C CYS A 123 10.80 29.36 -26.47
N PRO A 124 10.66 30.66 -26.84
CA PRO A 124 11.82 31.52 -27.12
C PRO A 124 12.64 31.88 -25.86
N ASP A 125 12.16 31.53 -24.66
CA ASP A 125 12.85 31.76 -23.39
C ASP A 125 14.08 30.85 -23.27
N GLN A 126 15.27 31.46 -23.13
CA GLN A 126 16.55 30.77 -23.04
C GLN A 126 16.89 30.29 -21.61
N ALA A 127 15.98 30.49 -20.65
CA ALA A 127 16.21 30.04 -19.27
C ALA A 127 16.25 28.51 -19.17
N GLU A 128 17.14 27.99 -18.31
CA GLU A 128 17.25 26.56 -17.99
C GLU A 128 15.97 25.96 -17.37
N LEU A 129 15.08 26.82 -16.87
CA LEU A 129 13.73 26.51 -16.41
C LEU A 129 12.80 27.67 -16.78
N CYS A 130 12.11 27.55 -17.91
CA CYS A 130 11.05 28.48 -18.26
C CYS A 130 9.76 28.20 -17.47
N LYS A 131 8.81 29.16 -17.50
CA LYS A 131 7.49 29.01 -16.84
C LYS A 131 6.67 27.81 -17.37
N HIS A 132 6.86 27.41 -18.63
CA HIS A 132 6.16 26.24 -19.20
C HIS A 132 6.71 24.94 -18.62
N ALA A 133 8.03 24.81 -18.52
CA ALA A 133 8.67 23.69 -17.85
C ALA A 133 8.30 23.62 -16.36
N ALA A 134 8.28 24.76 -15.67
CA ALA A 134 7.79 24.81 -14.29
C ALA A 134 6.33 24.33 -14.15
N ALA A 135 5.45 24.70 -15.09
CA ALA A 135 4.06 24.24 -15.11
C ALA A 135 3.96 22.71 -15.29
N VAL A 136 4.75 22.14 -16.21
CA VAL A 136 4.81 20.69 -16.40
C VAL A 136 5.36 19.98 -15.16
N CYS A 137 6.39 20.51 -14.52
CA CYS A 137 6.91 19.94 -13.27
C CYS A 137 5.87 19.97 -12.14
N TYR A 138 5.05 21.02 -12.02
CA TYR A 138 3.97 21.05 -11.02
C TYR A 138 2.89 20.01 -11.28
N LEU A 139 2.42 19.88 -12.53
CA LEU A 139 1.45 18.83 -12.87
C LEU A 139 2.04 17.43 -12.77
N THR A 140 3.34 17.28 -13.04
CA THR A 140 4.04 16.03 -12.79
C THR A 140 3.98 15.68 -11.31
N ALA A 141 4.19 16.65 -10.40
CA ALA A 141 4.08 16.41 -8.96
C ALA A 141 2.70 15.86 -8.57
N ASP A 142 1.62 16.37 -9.16
CA ASP A 142 0.26 15.90 -8.91
C ASP A 142 0.04 14.46 -9.41
N LEU A 143 0.62 14.10 -10.56
CA LEU A 143 0.57 12.74 -11.09
C LEU A 143 1.39 11.77 -10.24
N LEU A 144 2.57 12.19 -9.79
CA LEU A 144 3.37 11.41 -8.86
C LEU A 144 2.62 11.21 -7.53
N ASP A 145 2.00 12.26 -6.99
CA ASP A 145 1.17 12.19 -5.77
C ASP A 145 0.02 11.19 -5.90
N ALA A 146 -0.52 11.02 -7.11
CA ALA A 146 -1.67 10.15 -7.36
C ALA A 146 -1.30 8.67 -7.55
N ASP A 147 -0.13 8.37 -8.11
CA ASP A 147 0.34 6.99 -8.31
C ASP A 147 1.86 6.87 -8.09
N PRO A 148 2.33 6.18 -7.03
CA PRO A 148 3.76 5.97 -6.79
C PRO A 148 4.43 5.14 -7.90
N PHE A 149 3.69 4.37 -8.70
CA PHE A 149 4.26 3.70 -9.88
C PHE A 149 4.72 4.69 -10.95
N ALA A 150 4.19 5.92 -10.97
CA ALA A 150 4.70 6.96 -11.87
C ALA A 150 6.13 7.39 -11.51
N VAL A 151 6.51 7.33 -10.23
CA VAL A 151 7.91 7.53 -9.80
C VAL A 151 8.79 6.42 -10.36
N LEU A 152 8.35 5.17 -10.22
CA LEU A 152 9.09 3.99 -10.69
C LEU A 152 9.24 4.00 -12.22
N LEU A 153 8.17 4.37 -12.92
CA LEU A 153 8.17 4.56 -14.37
C LEU A 153 9.18 5.61 -14.78
N LEU A 154 9.16 6.78 -14.15
CA LEU A 154 10.10 7.86 -14.45
C LEU A 154 11.56 7.44 -14.21
N ARG A 155 11.81 6.53 -13.26
CA ARG A 155 13.15 5.96 -12.98
C ARG A 155 13.50 4.73 -13.82
N GLY A 156 12.62 4.34 -14.75
CA GLY A 156 12.93 3.39 -15.81
C GLY A 156 12.36 1.98 -15.64
N ARG A 157 11.33 1.78 -14.80
CA ARG A 157 10.60 0.50 -14.76
C ARG A 157 9.10 0.68 -14.82
N MET A 158 8.48 -0.10 -15.69
CA MET A 158 7.03 -0.18 -15.80
C MET A 158 6.43 -0.90 -14.59
N ARG A 159 5.13 -0.68 -14.36
CA ARG A 159 4.37 -1.31 -13.27
C ARG A 159 4.53 -2.82 -13.26
N ASP A 160 4.35 -3.47 -14.41
CA ASP A 160 4.39 -4.94 -14.50
C ASP A 160 5.79 -5.47 -14.21
N GLU A 161 6.84 -4.81 -14.71
CA GLU A 161 8.23 -5.17 -14.43
C GLU A 161 8.56 -5.09 -12.93
N VAL A 162 8.04 -4.08 -12.24
CA VAL A 162 8.19 -3.95 -10.78
C VAL A 162 7.46 -5.07 -10.06
N LEU A 163 6.21 -5.33 -10.43
CA LEU A 163 5.39 -6.35 -9.77
C LEU A 163 5.95 -7.75 -9.97
N ASP A 164 6.42 -8.07 -11.16
CA ASP A 164 7.04 -9.36 -11.46
C ASP A 164 8.36 -9.53 -10.70
N ALA A 165 9.22 -8.51 -10.69
CA ALA A 165 10.47 -8.54 -9.92
C ALA A 165 10.25 -8.72 -8.40
N LEU A 166 9.15 -8.19 -7.85
CA LEU A 166 8.78 -8.37 -6.45
C LEU A 166 8.18 -9.77 -6.19
N ARG A 167 7.42 -10.33 -7.13
CA ARG A 167 6.91 -11.69 -7.06
C ARG A 167 8.03 -12.71 -7.09
N ASP A 168 8.98 -12.55 -8.01
CA ASP A 168 10.13 -13.45 -8.16
C ASP A 168 10.97 -13.50 -6.88
N ARG A 169 11.22 -12.34 -6.26
CA ARG A 169 11.91 -12.25 -4.96
C ARG A 169 11.17 -12.93 -3.83
N ARG A 170 9.84 -12.79 -3.79
CA ARG A 170 9.02 -13.48 -2.78
C ARG A 170 9.07 -15.00 -2.98
N GLN A 171 9.00 -15.48 -4.22
CA GLN A 171 9.05 -16.92 -4.52
C GLN A 171 10.41 -17.52 -4.22
N SER A 172 11.49 -16.82 -4.54
CA SER A 172 12.86 -17.28 -4.26
C SER A 172 13.21 -17.26 -2.77
N ALA A 173 12.62 -16.35 -1.99
CA ALA A 173 12.70 -16.37 -0.53
C ALA A 173 11.78 -17.44 0.11
N TRP A 174 10.76 -17.90 -0.62
CA TRP A 174 9.86 -18.94 -0.15
C TRP A 174 10.44 -20.32 -0.48
N THR A 175 11.13 -20.92 0.49
CA THR A 175 11.33 -22.36 0.48
C THR A 175 9.97 -22.99 0.80
N PRO A 176 9.29 -23.67 -0.15
CA PRO A 176 8.10 -24.42 0.22
C PRO A 176 8.52 -25.41 1.30
N PRO A 177 7.84 -25.46 2.46
CA PRO A 177 8.05 -26.57 3.38
C PRO A 177 7.87 -27.85 2.57
N SER A 178 8.61 -28.91 2.91
CA SER A 178 8.39 -30.22 2.29
C SER A 178 6.91 -30.57 2.47
N GLY A 179 6.15 -30.36 1.40
CA GLY A 179 4.72 -30.52 1.40
C GLY A 179 4.41 -32.00 1.54
N MET A 180 3.39 -32.30 2.33
CA MET A 180 2.78 -33.62 2.34
C MET A 180 1.59 -33.58 1.38
N LEU A 181 1.32 -34.68 0.66
CA LEU A 181 0.11 -34.73 -0.15
C LEU A 181 -1.11 -34.57 0.76
N ALA A 182 -2.14 -33.84 0.32
CA ALA A 182 -3.33 -33.59 1.13
C ALA A 182 -3.96 -34.91 1.65
N ARG A 183 -3.93 -35.98 0.85
CA ARG A 183 -4.36 -37.33 1.24
C ARG A 183 -3.55 -37.93 2.38
N GLU A 184 -2.23 -37.71 2.39
CA GLU A 184 -1.33 -38.23 3.42
C GLU A 184 -1.49 -37.43 4.71
N ALA A 185 -1.72 -36.11 4.61
CA ALA A 185 -2.02 -35.26 5.74
C ALA A 185 -3.36 -35.63 6.39
N PHE A 186 -4.38 -35.95 5.59
CA PHE A 186 -5.69 -36.38 6.07
C PHE A 186 -5.65 -37.73 6.79
N LEU A 187 -4.87 -38.69 6.27
CA LEU A 187 -4.73 -40.02 6.86
C LEU A 187 -3.80 -40.05 8.08
N ARG A 188 -3.06 -38.97 8.34
CA ARG A 188 -2.14 -38.91 9.46
C ARG A 188 -2.92 -38.88 10.79
N PRO A 189 -2.56 -39.73 11.76
CA PRO A 189 -3.10 -39.60 13.11
C PRO A 189 -2.75 -38.22 13.67
N VAL A 190 -3.77 -37.41 13.89
CA VAL A 190 -3.60 -36.09 14.52
C VAL A 190 -3.38 -36.34 16.01
N ALA A 191 -2.32 -35.77 16.57
CA ALA A 191 -2.14 -35.78 18.02
C ALA A 191 -3.40 -35.17 18.68
N PRO A 192 -3.77 -35.59 19.90
CA PRO A 192 -4.90 -34.99 20.61
C PRO A 192 -4.75 -33.47 20.57
N LEU A 193 -5.83 -32.77 20.21
CA LEU A 193 -5.83 -31.31 20.24
C LEU A 193 -5.39 -30.87 21.65
N PRO A 194 -4.55 -29.83 21.76
CA PRO A 194 -4.26 -29.28 23.08
C PRO A 194 -5.60 -28.93 23.75
N PRO A 195 -5.73 -29.14 25.06
CA PRO A 195 -6.95 -28.79 25.76
C PRO A 195 -7.27 -27.31 25.49
N PRO A 196 -8.56 -26.95 25.37
CA PRO A 196 -8.93 -25.55 25.19
C PRO A 196 -8.33 -24.72 26.32
N ALA A 197 -7.93 -23.49 25.99
CA ALA A 197 -7.42 -22.59 27.01
C ALA A 197 -8.47 -22.41 28.12
N PRO A 198 -8.06 -22.40 29.40
CA PRO A 198 -9.00 -22.16 30.48
C PRO A 198 -9.66 -20.78 30.30
N PRO A 199 -10.92 -20.63 30.74
CA PRO A 199 -11.57 -19.34 30.69
C PRO A 199 -10.75 -18.30 31.49
N PRO A 200 -10.77 -17.03 31.07
CA PRO A 200 -10.06 -15.98 31.79
C PRO A 200 -10.59 -15.87 33.23
N ALA A 201 -9.71 -15.56 34.19
CA ALA A 201 -10.08 -15.48 35.61
C ALA A 201 -10.96 -14.26 35.96
N GLN A 202 -11.04 -13.28 35.06
CA GLN A 202 -11.79 -12.04 35.26
C GLN A 202 -12.34 -11.52 33.93
N PRO A 203 -13.37 -10.66 33.95
CA PRO A 203 -13.87 -9.98 32.77
C PRO A 203 -12.77 -9.24 32.00
N GLY A 204 -12.91 -9.20 30.67
CA GLY A 204 -12.00 -8.45 29.81
C GLY A 204 -12.04 -6.96 30.11
N VAL A 205 -10.88 -6.29 30.08
CA VAL A 205 -10.81 -4.84 30.25
C VAL A 205 -11.10 -4.17 28.90
N PRO A 206 -12.14 -3.33 28.79
CA PRO A 206 -12.43 -2.63 27.54
C PRO A 206 -11.25 -1.76 27.10
N VAL A 207 -10.96 -1.79 25.80
CA VAL A 207 -9.93 -0.91 25.21
C VAL A 207 -10.44 0.54 25.26
N PRO A 208 -9.61 1.51 25.71
CA PRO A 208 -10.01 2.90 25.73
C PRO A 208 -10.31 3.42 24.32
N LEU A 209 -11.37 4.23 24.20
CA LEU A 209 -11.72 4.87 22.93
C LEU A 209 -10.62 5.83 22.50
N ARG A 210 -10.18 5.72 21.24
CA ARG A 210 -9.15 6.59 20.66
C ARG A 210 -9.63 8.02 20.39
N ALA A 211 -10.95 8.22 20.32
CA ALA A 211 -11.57 9.53 20.12
C ALA A 211 -12.87 9.63 20.93
N ALA A 212 -13.19 10.85 21.38
CA ALA A 212 -14.45 11.12 22.05
C ALA A 212 -15.63 11.04 21.05
N PRO A 213 -16.81 10.56 21.49
CA PRO A 213 -18.00 10.58 20.66
C PRO A 213 -18.39 12.03 20.30
N PRO A 214 -19.04 12.27 19.14
CA PRO A 214 -19.52 13.59 18.77
C PRO A 214 -20.49 14.14 19.82
N ALA A 215 -20.39 15.43 20.15
CA ALA A 215 -21.24 16.06 21.17
C ALA A 215 -22.75 15.90 20.91
N ALA A 216 -23.15 15.85 19.63
CA ALA A 216 -24.54 15.64 19.22
C ALA A 216 -25.11 14.27 19.60
N ALA A 217 -24.27 13.28 19.94
CA ALA A 217 -24.71 11.96 20.36
C ALA A 217 -25.30 11.94 21.78
N GLY A 218 -25.04 12.98 22.59
CA GLY A 218 -25.52 13.05 23.98
C GLY A 218 -24.98 11.96 24.91
N ILE A 219 -23.92 11.25 24.50
CA ILE A 219 -23.30 10.16 25.25
C ILE A 219 -21.82 10.51 25.45
N THR A 220 -21.32 10.33 26.67
CA THR A 220 -19.92 10.58 27.04
C THR A 220 -19.05 9.34 26.82
N SER A 221 -17.74 9.52 26.63
CA SER A 221 -16.78 8.41 26.57
C SER A 221 -16.82 7.54 27.83
N ALA A 222 -17.09 8.14 29.00
CA ALA A 222 -17.20 7.43 30.27
C ALA A 222 -18.42 6.50 30.31
N GLU A 223 -19.56 6.93 29.78
CA GLU A 223 -20.75 6.08 29.67
C GLU A 223 -20.55 4.91 28.71
N ILE A 224 -19.87 5.14 27.58
CA ILE A 224 -19.51 4.05 26.65
C ILE A 224 -18.54 3.08 27.31
N ALA A 225 -17.54 3.58 28.03
CA ALA A 225 -16.58 2.73 28.76
C ALA A 225 -17.29 1.87 29.83
N ARG A 226 -18.25 2.44 30.56
CA ARG A 226 -19.05 1.71 31.56
C ARG A 226 -19.90 0.64 30.91
N LEU A 227 -20.54 0.93 29.77
CA LEU A 227 -21.34 -0.05 29.03
C LEU A 227 -20.47 -1.19 28.49
N ALA A 228 -19.29 -0.87 27.95
CA ALA A 228 -18.35 -1.88 27.48
C ALA A 228 -17.85 -2.78 28.62
N ALA A 229 -17.64 -2.21 29.81
CA ALA A 229 -17.26 -2.97 31.00
C ALA A 229 -18.39 -3.90 31.48
N ASP A 230 -19.65 -3.43 31.49
CA ASP A 230 -20.82 -4.27 31.82
C ASP A 230 -20.99 -5.42 30.81
N ALA A 231 -20.83 -5.13 29.51
CA ALA A 231 -20.88 -6.13 28.46
C ALA A 231 -19.77 -7.19 28.62
N ALA A 232 -18.55 -6.77 28.97
CA ALA A 232 -17.45 -7.70 29.24
C ALA A 232 -17.72 -8.57 30.47
N ALA A 233 -18.33 -8.02 31.53
CA ALA A 233 -18.71 -8.78 32.71
C ALA A 233 -19.77 -9.85 32.40
N ARG A 234 -20.84 -9.49 31.66
CA ARG A 234 -21.88 -10.45 31.25
C ARG A 234 -21.34 -11.54 30.32
N ALA A 235 -20.48 -11.17 29.37
CA ALA A 235 -19.85 -12.13 28.48
C ALA A 235 -18.99 -13.15 29.26
N TRP A 236 -18.29 -12.68 30.31
CA TRP A 236 -17.52 -13.53 31.20
C TRP A 236 -18.40 -14.49 32.00
N GLU A 237 -19.52 -14.01 32.56
CA GLU A 237 -20.49 -14.86 33.26
C GLU A 237 -21.11 -15.93 32.35
N LEU A 238 -21.50 -15.54 31.12
CA LEU A 238 -22.04 -16.48 30.13
C LEU A 238 -21.01 -17.53 29.72
N LEU A 239 -19.73 -17.14 29.56
CA LEU A 239 -18.65 -18.08 29.28
C LEU A 239 -18.45 -19.07 30.43
N GLY A 240 -18.46 -18.59 31.69
CA GLY A 240 -18.37 -19.46 32.87
C GLY A 240 -19.54 -20.46 32.97
N ALA A 241 -20.75 -20.01 32.68
CA ALA A 241 -21.93 -20.88 32.62
C ALA A 241 -21.87 -21.90 31.46
N ALA A 242 -21.34 -21.49 30.30
CA ALA A 242 -21.18 -22.38 29.16
C ALA A 242 -20.10 -23.45 29.38
N VAL A 243 -19.00 -23.12 30.06
CA VAL A 243 -17.94 -24.08 30.41
C VAL A 243 -18.50 -25.13 31.38
N THR A 244 -19.23 -24.71 32.42
CA THR A 244 -19.84 -25.67 33.36
C THR A 244 -20.89 -26.56 32.70
N ALA A 245 -21.71 -26.02 31.78
CA ALA A 245 -22.65 -26.82 30.99
C ALA A 245 -21.94 -27.76 29.99
N GLY A 246 -20.84 -27.32 29.39
CA GLY A 246 -20.00 -28.10 28.47
C GLY A 246 -19.32 -29.28 29.17
N ASP A 247 -18.81 -29.08 30.38
CA ASP A 247 -18.22 -30.15 31.19
C ASP A 247 -19.26 -31.22 31.57
N VAL A 248 -20.52 -30.82 31.80
CA VAL A 248 -21.63 -31.74 32.05
C VAL A 248 -22.01 -32.53 30.78
N LEU A 249 -21.98 -31.90 29.60
CA LEU A 249 -22.22 -32.56 28.30
C LEU A 249 -21.08 -33.52 27.91
N LEU A 250 -19.81 -33.14 28.08
CA LEU A 250 -18.69 -34.07 27.86
C LEU A 250 -18.67 -35.21 28.89
N GLY A 251 -19.03 -34.94 30.14
CA GLY A 251 -19.15 -35.96 31.19
C GLY A 251 -20.27 -36.98 30.92
N THR A 252 -21.33 -36.60 30.21
CA THR A 252 -22.44 -37.49 29.80
C THR A 252 -22.17 -38.24 28.50
N LEU A 253 -21.33 -37.71 27.61
CA LEU A 253 -20.84 -38.39 26.40
C LEU A 253 -19.67 -39.35 26.66
N GLY A 254 -19.06 -39.32 27.85
CA GLY A 254 -17.96 -40.21 28.26
C GLY A 254 -18.31 -41.70 28.39
N GLY A 255 -19.47 -42.13 27.89
CA GLY A 255 -19.93 -43.52 27.86
C GLY A 255 -20.18 -44.09 26.47
N VAL A 256 -19.80 -43.41 25.38
CA VAL A 256 -19.88 -43.98 24.03
C VAL A 256 -18.53 -44.57 23.66
N ASP A 257 -18.40 -45.89 23.77
CA ASP A 257 -17.26 -46.65 23.27
C ASP A 257 -17.19 -46.49 21.74
N PRO A 258 -16.14 -45.86 21.17
CA PRO A 258 -16.00 -45.68 19.74
C PRO A 258 -15.75 -47.00 18.99
N ALA A 259 -15.57 -48.13 19.69
CA ALA A 259 -15.45 -49.45 19.08
C ALA A 259 -16.80 -50.12 18.74
N ALA A 260 -17.94 -49.57 19.16
CA ALA A 260 -19.24 -50.25 19.05
C ALA A 260 -20.08 -49.89 17.81
N GLU A 261 -19.79 -48.81 17.09
CA GLU A 261 -20.51 -48.49 15.84
C GLU A 261 -19.53 -48.32 14.67
N GLY A 262 -19.30 -49.43 13.97
CA GLY A 262 -18.79 -49.41 12.61
C GLY A 262 -19.82 -48.73 11.70
N LEU A 263 -19.66 -47.43 11.48
CA LEU A 263 -20.33 -46.73 10.39
C LEU A 263 -19.70 -47.21 9.08
N VAL A 264 -20.26 -48.29 8.53
CA VAL A 264 -20.03 -48.69 7.14
C VAL A 264 -20.61 -47.60 6.27
N VAL A 265 -19.74 -46.72 5.77
CA VAL A 265 -20.08 -45.81 4.68
C VAL A 265 -19.77 -46.58 3.41
N ASP A 266 -20.80 -47.21 2.83
CA ASP A 266 -20.71 -47.79 1.49
C ASP A 266 -20.40 -46.67 0.49
N ALA A 267 -19.13 -46.58 0.11
CA ALA A 267 -18.66 -45.69 -0.94
C ALA A 267 -18.74 -46.41 -2.29
N GLU A 268 -19.95 -46.62 -2.80
CA GLU A 268 -20.13 -46.77 -4.24
C GLU A 268 -20.12 -45.37 -4.87
N PHE A 269 -18.93 -44.86 -5.17
CA PHE A 269 -18.78 -43.80 -6.17
C PHE A 269 -17.90 -44.33 -7.29
N SER A 270 -18.57 -44.95 -8.26
CA SER A 270 -18.02 -45.29 -9.56
C SER A 270 -17.63 -44.00 -10.29
N ALA A 271 -16.34 -43.87 -10.62
CA ALA A 271 -15.86 -42.95 -11.61
C ALA A 271 -14.95 -43.72 -12.58
N ASP A 272 -15.60 -44.47 -13.47
CA ASP A 272 -15.07 -44.68 -14.81
C ASP A 272 -14.96 -43.31 -15.50
N LEU A 273 -13.76 -42.95 -15.96
CA LEU A 273 -13.47 -42.48 -17.32
C LEU A 273 -12.08 -41.84 -17.38
N THR A 274 -11.11 -42.70 -17.64
CA THR A 274 -9.97 -42.37 -18.50
C THR A 274 -10.49 -42.18 -19.92
N GLN A 275 -10.44 -40.94 -20.43
CA GLN A 275 -10.02 -40.60 -21.80
C GLN A 275 -9.65 -39.12 -21.88
#